data_AF-H3GC00-F1
#
_entry.id   AF-H3GC00-F1
#
_cell.length_a   1.000
_cell.length_b   1.000
_cell.length_c   1.000
_cell.angle_alpha   90.00
_cell.angle_beta   90.00
_cell.angle_gamma   90.00
#
_symmetry.space_group_name_H-M   'P 1'
#
loop_
_entity.id
_entity.type
_entity.pdbx_description
1 polymer ?
#
loop_
_entity_poly.entity_id
_entity_poly.type
_entity_poly.pdbx_seq_one_letter_code
_entity_poly.pdbx_strand_id
1 'polypeptide(L)'
;MTDICLFLIAHGADVTASCQNLETPSKEVWHTPLYTALWSPTPKYEIIEILLSTPQSIAKPRNPKLSRSARYEPGQGPDTKWNGVVLEQLLKIHAAALPLFLDHYAVEVNRINGEKVYRFVEVFEICDHLEQIVNPTGTLTPSLSSKKTIKNSAVTHPVVRNAIHLKWELFGSTTHRKQLSLYVLMVTFFYLSNLLLPKIEVVTNENGKREESTHKWIEFDSVVDYFVGVTKVCCWGLAVYHLLYVEFFKEWRSNPKQYWRSVWNFLDVFTYVLMLGTIPFEVVNGHDTQRECMLSLLSILLCVNLMQALLVSSYFSVLIFTFARMFKVVARFLFQYLLLLLGFSGGLFLLYHGAGPYTDFFSAMRIVFLTTFGELNYGDNYSFDDRLRARNYLAFLLLTAYVLVVIVVAMNLLIALMTSEYEKVRAQAKELSLLELAGALHRYEQWIGYSVVRKLYTTPKGQELINDCVLHVSGSAQQRRNFNRRGLTSSMSTSFSDSMAVPTGRFDVLGTQRSKIDAMHFSLLSKTNASVDGAEMATITEAITTQVMKHVHEEVEALRMQVTTELQDVRELLETAHNGSAQAQKDVASKLSDVLKLLVAKDEKSPRSRQ
;
A
#
# COMPACT_ATOMS: atom_id res chain seq x y z
N MET A 1 47.12 -9.39 -8.72
CA MET A 1 46.86 -10.03 -7.40
C MET A 1 45.48 -10.69 -7.42
N THR A 2 44.46 -9.98 -7.88
CA THR A 2 43.11 -10.51 -8.18
C THR A 2 43.11 -11.66 -9.19
N ASP A 3 43.85 -11.56 -10.29
CA ASP A 3 43.97 -12.66 -11.27
C ASP A 3 44.60 -13.93 -10.67
N ILE A 4 45.51 -13.74 -9.69
CA ILE A 4 46.15 -14.85 -8.98
C ILE A 4 45.15 -15.51 -8.03
N CYS A 5 44.32 -14.73 -7.32
CA CYS A 5 43.25 -15.28 -6.49
C CYS A 5 42.23 -16.08 -7.32
N LEU A 6 41.79 -15.53 -8.47
CA LEU A 6 40.91 -16.21 -9.41
C LEU A 6 41.52 -17.51 -9.94
N PHE A 7 42.80 -17.45 -10.34
CA PHE A 7 43.55 -18.61 -10.80
C PHE A 7 43.64 -19.70 -9.72
N LEU A 8 43.96 -19.32 -8.47
CA LEU A 8 44.08 -20.27 -7.36
C LEU A 8 42.73 -20.92 -7.02
N ILE A 9 41.64 -20.14 -6.97
CA ILE A 9 40.29 -20.68 -6.72
C ILE A 9 39.89 -21.63 -7.85
N ALA A 10 40.16 -21.29 -9.11
CA ALA A 10 39.90 -22.15 -10.26
C ALA A 10 40.69 -23.47 -10.21
N HIS A 11 41.87 -23.48 -9.58
CA HIS A 11 42.69 -24.68 -9.38
C HIS A 11 42.39 -25.44 -8.07
N GLY A 12 41.27 -25.13 -7.41
CA GLY A 12 40.79 -25.86 -6.23
C GLY A 12 41.45 -25.44 -4.92
N ALA A 13 41.96 -24.20 -4.83
CA ALA A 13 42.44 -23.66 -3.56
C ALA A 13 41.30 -23.62 -2.52
N ASP A 14 41.59 -24.11 -1.33
CA ASP A 14 40.63 -24.16 -0.23
C ASP A 14 40.45 -22.77 0.40
N VAL A 15 39.33 -22.12 0.07
CA VAL A 15 38.94 -20.81 0.65
C VAL A 15 38.53 -20.90 2.12
N THR A 16 38.38 -22.11 2.68
CA THR A 16 38.14 -22.32 4.12
C THR A 16 39.43 -22.46 4.93
N ALA A 17 40.57 -22.55 4.25
CA ALA A 17 41.87 -22.74 4.88
C ALA A 17 42.15 -21.63 5.89
N SER A 18 42.36 -22.02 7.14
CA SER A 18 42.65 -21.10 8.22
C SER A 18 44.17 -21.02 8.43
N CYS A 19 44.73 -19.81 8.39
CA CYS A 19 46.15 -19.57 8.62
C CYS A 19 46.37 -18.81 9.93
N GLN A 20 47.44 -19.13 10.65
CA GLN A 20 47.86 -18.40 11.85
C GLN A 20 48.64 -17.15 11.43
N ASN A 21 48.34 -16.01 12.05
CA ASN A 21 49.11 -14.79 11.80
C ASN A 21 50.52 -14.93 12.37
N LEU A 22 51.54 -14.88 11.50
CA LEU A 22 52.94 -15.04 11.87
C LEU A 22 53.52 -13.78 12.54
N GLU A 23 52.88 -12.61 12.39
CA GLU A 23 53.39 -11.33 12.90
C GLU A 23 53.00 -11.04 14.36
N THR A 24 51.97 -11.71 14.90
CA THR A 24 51.51 -11.54 16.29
C THR A 24 51.42 -12.90 17.00
N PRO A 25 52.54 -13.45 17.50
CA PRO A 25 52.60 -14.81 18.05
C PRO A 25 51.90 -15.00 19.41
N SER A 26 51.26 -13.98 19.98
CA SER A 26 50.74 -14.01 21.35
C SER A 26 49.27 -14.42 21.52
N LYS A 27 48.51 -14.65 20.43
CA LYS A 27 47.14 -15.21 20.51
C LYS A 27 46.91 -16.22 19.40
N GLU A 28 46.35 -17.37 19.75
CA GLU A 28 45.94 -18.46 18.83
C GLU A 28 44.76 -18.06 17.93
N VAL A 29 44.86 -16.93 17.22
CA VAL A 29 43.80 -16.46 16.32
C VAL A 29 44.12 -16.94 14.92
N TRP A 30 43.30 -17.88 14.46
CA TRP A 30 43.29 -18.35 13.09
C TRP A 30 42.50 -17.36 12.24
N HIS A 31 42.87 -17.20 10.97
CA HIS A 31 42.20 -16.30 10.04
C HIS A 31 41.89 -17.01 8.72
N THR A 32 40.68 -16.82 8.22
CA THR A 32 40.31 -17.23 6.86
C THR A 32 40.71 -16.15 5.85
N PRO A 33 40.83 -16.48 4.55
CA PRO A 33 41.14 -15.50 3.50
C PRO A 33 40.14 -14.33 3.46
N LEU A 34 38.87 -14.61 3.74
CA LEU A 34 37.83 -13.57 3.86
C LEU A 34 38.07 -12.67 5.07
N TYR A 35 38.44 -13.24 6.22
CA TYR A 35 38.77 -12.46 7.41
C TYR A 35 40.01 -11.57 7.20
N THR A 36 41.07 -12.10 6.61
CA THR A 36 42.27 -11.28 6.33
C THR A 36 41.97 -10.15 5.35
N ALA A 37 41.11 -10.37 4.35
CA ALA A 37 40.67 -9.34 3.43
C ALA A 37 39.80 -8.26 4.09
N LEU A 38 38.87 -8.65 4.96
CA LEU A 38 37.95 -7.74 5.66
C LEU A 38 38.59 -6.97 6.84
N TRP A 39 39.63 -7.48 7.48
CA TRP A 39 40.31 -6.79 8.58
C TRP A 39 41.66 -6.18 8.16
N SER A 40 41.97 -6.20 6.85
CA SER A 40 43.15 -5.55 6.30
C SER A 40 43.09 -4.03 6.46
N PRO A 41 44.22 -3.35 6.75
CA PRO A 41 44.29 -1.88 6.76
C PRO A 41 44.02 -1.26 5.38
N THR A 42 44.20 -2.00 4.29
CA THR A 42 43.90 -1.58 2.91
C THR A 42 43.06 -2.65 2.21
N PRO A 43 41.73 -2.70 2.47
CA PRO A 43 40.86 -3.73 1.91
C PRO A 43 40.77 -3.58 0.39
N LYS A 44 41.07 -4.65 -0.35
CA LYS A 44 40.92 -4.71 -1.81
C LYS A 44 39.55 -5.27 -2.16
N TYR A 45 38.63 -4.40 -2.60
CA TYR A 45 37.23 -4.74 -2.86
C TYR A 45 37.04 -5.89 -3.83
N GLU A 46 37.81 -5.92 -4.92
CA GLU A 46 37.76 -6.98 -5.94
C GLU A 46 38.08 -8.37 -5.34
N ILE A 47 39.01 -8.45 -4.38
CA ILE A 47 39.36 -9.71 -3.71
C ILE A 47 38.20 -10.16 -2.80
N ILE A 48 37.55 -9.21 -2.12
CA ILE A 48 36.38 -9.50 -1.27
C ILE A 48 35.23 -10.03 -2.12
N GLU A 49 34.96 -9.42 -3.27
CA GLU A 49 33.92 -9.88 -4.21
C GLU A 49 34.20 -11.27 -4.78
N ILE A 50 35.45 -11.54 -5.18
CA ILE A 50 35.87 -12.88 -5.66
C ILE A 50 35.69 -13.93 -4.56
N LEU A 51 36.10 -13.62 -3.32
CA LEU A 51 35.94 -14.54 -2.19
C LEU A 51 34.46 -14.78 -1.86
N LEU A 52 33.63 -13.74 -1.81
CA LEU A 52 32.19 -13.86 -1.58
C LEU A 52 31.44 -14.54 -2.74
N SER A 53 31.96 -14.52 -3.97
CA SER A 53 31.37 -15.30 -5.06
C SER A 53 31.49 -16.82 -4.87
N THR A 54 32.37 -17.27 -3.95
CA THR A 54 32.65 -18.68 -3.72
C THR A 54 31.87 -19.19 -2.50
N PRO A 55 30.96 -20.18 -2.63
CA PRO A 55 29.96 -20.51 -1.61
C PRO A 55 30.51 -20.92 -0.23
N GLN A 56 31.75 -21.39 -0.14
CA GLN A 56 32.37 -21.83 1.13
C GLN A 56 33.21 -20.76 1.83
N SER A 57 33.27 -19.53 1.33
CA SER A 57 34.18 -18.50 1.87
C SER A 57 33.81 -17.97 3.26
N ILE A 58 32.55 -18.09 3.68
CA ILE A 58 32.07 -17.73 5.03
C ILE A 58 32.33 -18.89 6.00
N ALA A 59 33.59 -19.33 6.09
CA ALA A 59 34.01 -20.28 7.11
C ALA A 59 34.49 -19.56 8.37
N LYS A 60 34.12 -20.07 9.55
CA LYS A 60 34.71 -19.61 10.81
C LYS A 60 36.18 -20.04 10.85
N PRO A 61 37.11 -19.16 11.23
CA PRO A 61 38.51 -19.54 11.40
C PRO A 61 38.65 -20.62 12.47
N ARG A 62 39.38 -21.69 12.14
CA ARG A 62 39.55 -22.87 12.99
C ARG A 62 41.00 -23.26 13.13
N ASN A 63 41.31 -23.90 14.26
CA ASN A 63 42.60 -24.55 14.46
C ASN A 63 42.59 -25.92 13.72
N PRO A 64 43.39 -26.09 12.66
CA PRO A 64 43.45 -27.33 11.89
C PRO A 64 43.94 -28.54 12.71
N LYS A 65 44.54 -28.33 13.89
CA LYS A 65 45.01 -29.42 14.77
C LYS A 65 43.89 -30.07 15.60
N LEU A 66 42.74 -29.42 15.79
CA LEU A 66 41.70 -29.86 16.74
C LEU A 66 40.49 -30.56 16.09
N SER A 67 40.31 -30.49 14.76
CA SER A 67 39.11 -31.02 14.10
C SER A 67 39.40 -31.50 12.69
N ARG A 68 40.00 -32.69 12.55
CA ARG A 68 40.41 -33.25 11.24
C ARG A 68 39.29 -34.01 10.51
N SER A 69 38.03 -34.01 10.98
CA SER A 69 37.03 -35.00 10.51
C SER A 69 35.62 -34.50 10.18
N ALA A 70 35.35 -33.20 10.04
CA ALA A 70 34.01 -32.75 9.62
C ALA A 70 34.13 -31.76 8.45
N ARG A 71 34.10 -32.31 7.23
CA ARG A 71 33.78 -31.54 6.03
C ARG A 71 32.30 -31.18 6.14
N TYR A 72 31.95 -29.90 6.18
CA TYR A 72 30.55 -29.51 6.25
C TYR A 72 29.83 -29.92 4.97
N GLU A 73 28.67 -30.56 5.12
CA GLU A 73 27.71 -30.67 4.02
C GLU A 73 27.15 -29.27 3.72
N PRO A 74 26.86 -28.95 2.45
CA PRO A 74 26.28 -27.66 2.08
C PRO A 74 24.94 -27.47 2.81
N GLY A 75 24.89 -26.55 3.78
CA GLY A 75 23.71 -26.24 4.59
C GLY A 75 23.90 -26.33 6.11
N GLN A 76 25.07 -26.75 6.57
CA GLN A 76 25.39 -26.80 8.00
C GLN A 76 26.41 -25.69 8.30
N GLY A 77 25.90 -24.47 8.49
CA GLY A 77 26.71 -23.26 8.64
C GLY A 77 27.51 -23.21 9.95
N PRO A 78 28.47 -22.28 10.05
CA PRO A 78 29.21 -22.01 11.28
C PRO A 78 28.33 -21.37 12.36
N ASP A 79 28.81 -21.34 13.61
CA ASP A 79 28.11 -20.70 14.74
C ASP A 79 27.50 -19.34 14.37
N THR A 80 26.23 -19.15 14.74
CA THR A 80 25.38 -17.97 14.43
C THR A 80 25.97 -16.59 14.75
N LYS A 81 27.01 -16.55 15.61
CA LYS A 81 27.72 -15.32 15.96
C LYS A 81 28.75 -14.88 14.90
N TRP A 82 29.28 -15.79 14.09
CA TRP A 82 30.34 -15.47 13.13
C TRP A 82 29.81 -14.67 11.94
N ASN A 83 28.67 -15.08 11.40
CA ASN A 83 28.04 -14.44 10.25
C ASN A 83 27.68 -12.98 10.54
N GLY A 84 27.17 -12.68 11.75
CA GLY A 84 26.90 -11.31 12.19
C GLY A 84 28.16 -10.42 12.24
N VAL A 85 29.29 -10.96 12.71
CA VAL A 85 30.57 -10.23 12.77
C VAL A 85 31.12 -9.94 11.36
N VAL A 86 31.01 -10.91 10.44
CA VAL A 86 31.38 -10.72 9.03
C VAL A 86 30.48 -9.68 8.37
N LEU A 87 29.16 -9.73 8.63
CA LEU A 87 28.19 -8.78 8.10
C LEU A 87 28.47 -7.35 8.59
N GLU A 88 28.67 -7.14 9.88
CA GLU A 88 28.94 -5.80 10.45
C GLU A 88 30.21 -5.19 9.82
N GLN A 89 31.26 -6.00 9.69
CA GLN A 89 32.52 -5.56 9.09
C GLN A 89 32.39 -5.32 7.58
N LEU A 90 31.63 -6.16 6.86
CA LEU A 90 31.34 -5.98 5.44
C LEU A 90 30.55 -4.68 5.20
N LEU A 91 29.54 -4.38 6.02
CA LEU A 91 28.76 -3.15 5.94
C LEU A 91 29.62 -1.90 6.21
N LYS A 92 30.64 -2.03 7.06
CA LYS A 92 31.59 -0.95 7.37
C LYS A 92 32.57 -0.69 6.22
N ILE A 93 33.02 -1.73 5.53
CA ILE A 93 34.13 -1.66 4.55
C ILE A 93 33.66 -1.65 3.10
N HIS A 94 32.74 -2.54 2.73
CA HIS A 94 32.29 -2.74 1.34
C HIS A 94 30.82 -3.14 1.26
N ALA A 95 29.92 -2.19 1.54
CA ALA A 95 28.48 -2.43 1.50
C ALA A 95 27.95 -2.85 0.10
N ALA A 96 28.70 -2.60 -0.98
CA ALA A 96 28.27 -2.98 -2.33
C ALA A 96 28.36 -4.50 -2.60
N ALA A 97 29.19 -5.24 -1.86
CA ALA A 97 29.25 -6.70 -1.95
C ALA A 97 28.19 -7.42 -1.07
N LEU A 98 27.28 -6.67 -0.44
CA LEU A 98 26.19 -7.23 0.36
C LEU A 98 25.29 -8.22 -0.40
N PRO A 99 24.92 -8.02 -1.67
CA PRO A 99 24.15 -9.01 -2.42
C PRO A 99 24.88 -10.35 -2.56
N LEU A 100 26.19 -10.33 -2.82
CA LEU A 100 27.01 -11.55 -2.90
C LEU A 100 27.08 -12.27 -1.55
N PHE A 101 27.14 -11.50 -0.44
CA PHE A 101 27.04 -12.08 0.89
C PHE A 101 25.68 -12.76 1.13
N LEU A 102 24.60 -12.14 0.66
CA LEU A 102 23.24 -12.69 0.79
C LEU A 102 23.01 -13.93 -0.09
N ASP A 103 23.71 -14.08 -1.21
CA ASP A 103 23.62 -15.27 -2.06
C ASP A 103 24.05 -16.55 -1.32
N HIS A 104 24.94 -16.47 -0.32
CA HIS A 104 25.31 -17.62 0.50
C HIS A 104 24.15 -18.18 1.33
N TYR A 105 23.15 -17.36 1.62
CA TYR A 105 21.93 -17.79 2.31
C TYR A 105 20.88 -18.36 1.35
N ALA A 106 21.11 -18.30 0.03
CA ALA A 106 20.22 -18.82 -1.00
C ALA A 106 20.87 -20.02 -1.73
N VAL A 107 20.59 -21.23 -1.27
CA VAL A 107 21.09 -22.46 -1.90
C VAL A 107 20.17 -22.86 -3.05
N GLU A 108 20.67 -22.89 -4.29
CA GLU A 108 19.91 -23.39 -5.45
C GLU A 108 19.66 -24.90 -5.29
N VAL A 109 18.41 -25.33 -5.09
CA VAL A 109 18.07 -26.75 -4.89
C VAL A 109 17.73 -27.44 -6.19
N ASN A 110 16.95 -26.80 -7.05
CA ASN A 110 16.47 -27.39 -8.29
C ASN A 110 16.26 -26.33 -9.37
N ARG A 111 16.40 -26.73 -10.64
CA ARG A 111 15.92 -25.98 -11.79
C ARG A 111 14.66 -26.64 -12.33
N ILE A 112 13.50 -26.04 -12.08
CA ILE A 112 12.24 -26.51 -12.66
C ILE A 112 11.92 -25.58 -13.83
N ASN A 113 11.83 -26.11 -15.04
CA ASN A 113 11.49 -25.35 -16.26
C ASN A 113 12.41 -24.14 -16.56
N GLY A 114 13.69 -24.22 -16.17
CA GLY A 114 14.66 -23.13 -16.35
C GLY A 114 14.60 -22.03 -15.27
N GLU A 115 13.66 -22.10 -14.31
CA GLU A 115 13.63 -21.23 -13.14
C GLU A 115 14.41 -21.87 -11.98
N LYS A 116 15.29 -21.08 -11.35
CA LYS A 116 16.08 -21.48 -10.19
C LYS A 116 15.23 -21.45 -8.93
N VAL A 117 15.09 -22.59 -8.26
CA VAL A 117 14.43 -22.70 -6.95
C VAL A 117 15.50 -22.61 -5.87
N TYR A 118 15.33 -21.64 -4.97
CA TYR A 118 16.24 -21.41 -3.85
C TYR A 118 15.67 -21.99 -2.55
N ARG A 119 16.51 -22.67 -1.79
CA ARG A 119 16.32 -22.99 -0.38
C ARG A 119 17.08 -21.96 0.44
N PHE A 120 16.36 -21.34 1.36
CA PHE A 120 16.95 -20.34 2.24
C PHE A 120 17.48 -21.00 3.50
N VAL A 121 18.75 -20.78 3.80
CA VAL A 121 19.42 -21.27 5.02
C VAL A 121 19.49 -20.12 6.02
N GLU A 122 19.41 -20.41 7.33
CA GLU A 122 19.68 -19.41 8.40
C GLU A 122 18.88 -18.09 8.31
N VAL A 123 17.64 -18.14 7.83
CA VAL A 123 16.73 -16.98 7.66
C VAL A 123 16.57 -16.16 8.95
N PHE A 124 16.73 -16.80 10.11
CA PHE A 124 16.70 -16.15 11.43
C PHE A 124 17.79 -15.09 11.60
N GLU A 125 19.00 -15.31 11.08
CA GLU A 125 20.11 -14.35 11.20
C GLU A 125 19.85 -13.07 10.41
N ILE A 126 19.27 -13.23 9.21
CA ILE A 126 18.88 -12.13 8.35
C ILE A 126 17.70 -11.37 8.96
N CYS A 127 16.79 -12.08 9.62
CA CYS A 127 15.75 -11.46 10.43
C CYS A 127 16.35 -10.57 11.52
N ASP A 128 17.32 -11.06 12.29
CA ASP A 128 17.95 -10.32 13.40
C ASP A 128 18.76 -9.10 12.91
N HIS A 129 19.43 -9.19 11.75
CA HIS A 129 20.24 -8.10 11.19
C HIS A 129 19.53 -7.29 10.10
N LEU A 130 18.22 -7.49 9.91
CA LEU A 130 17.46 -6.91 8.80
C LEU A 130 17.59 -5.39 8.73
N GLU A 131 17.59 -4.70 9.87
CA GLU A 131 17.74 -3.25 9.92
C GLU A 131 19.10 -2.78 9.40
N GLN A 132 20.18 -3.46 9.81
CA GLN A 132 21.54 -3.14 9.38
C GLN A 132 21.73 -3.42 7.87
N ILE A 133 21.07 -4.45 7.36
CA ILE A 133 21.04 -4.81 5.93
C ILE A 133 20.24 -3.79 5.12
N VAL A 134 19.09 -3.34 5.64
CA VAL A 134 18.21 -2.37 4.98
C VAL A 134 18.75 -0.94 5.09
N ASN A 135 19.49 -0.60 6.15
CA ASN A 135 20.12 0.71 6.37
C ASN A 135 21.63 0.56 6.62
N PRO A 136 22.43 0.21 5.59
CA PRO A 136 23.88 0.04 5.73
C PRO A 136 24.51 1.34 6.22
N THR A 137 25.02 1.33 7.46
CA THR A 137 25.56 2.53 8.14
C THR A 137 27.03 2.80 7.80
N GLY A 138 27.54 2.20 6.72
CA GLY A 138 28.93 2.31 6.28
C GLY A 138 29.41 3.76 6.10
N THR A 139 30.42 4.13 6.88
CA THR A 139 31.17 5.38 6.82
C THR A 139 32.33 5.22 5.84
N LEU A 140 32.08 5.42 4.54
CA LEU A 140 33.08 5.80 3.54
C LEU A 140 32.31 6.27 2.29
N THR A 141 31.91 7.54 2.34
CA THR A 141 31.36 8.38 1.26
C THR A 141 31.07 7.68 -0.09
N PRO A 142 30.00 6.90 -0.22
CA PRO A 142 29.36 6.74 -1.51
C PRO A 142 28.55 8.01 -1.75
N SER A 143 28.59 8.55 -2.96
CA SER A 143 27.66 9.61 -3.37
C SER A 143 26.22 9.24 -2.97
N LEU A 144 25.36 10.23 -2.71
CA LEU A 144 23.97 10.01 -2.28
C LEU A 144 23.21 9.05 -3.23
N SER A 145 23.61 9.02 -4.50
CA SER A 145 23.14 8.10 -5.54
C SER A 145 23.59 6.65 -5.31
N SER A 146 24.87 6.41 -5.02
CA SER A 146 25.41 5.06 -4.75
C SER A 146 24.81 4.43 -3.50
N LYS A 147 24.63 5.20 -2.41
CA LYS A 147 23.93 4.72 -1.20
C LYS A 147 22.50 4.25 -1.51
N LYS A 148 21.78 4.97 -2.37
CA LYS A 148 20.41 4.62 -2.77
C LYS A 148 20.38 3.35 -3.62
N THR A 149 21.32 3.19 -4.55
CA THR A 149 21.41 2.00 -5.41
C THR A 149 21.74 0.73 -4.61
N ILE A 150 22.69 0.81 -3.67
CA ILE A 150 23.05 -0.33 -2.79
C ILE A 150 21.86 -0.74 -1.92
N LYS A 151 21.18 0.26 -1.33
CA LYS A 151 19.98 0.05 -0.51
C LYS A 151 18.88 -0.66 -1.30
N ASN A 152 18.61 -0.20 -2.51
CA ASN A 152 17.59 -0.78 -3.37
C ASN A 152 17.97 -2.22 -3.79
N SER A 153 19.24 -2.46 -4.15
CA SER A 153 19.73 -3.79 -4.51
C SER A 153 19.58 -4.80 -3.37
N ALA A 154 19.93 -4.41 -2.14
CA ALA A 154 19.82 -5.28 -0.97
C ALA A 154 18.36 -5.62 -0.62
N VAL A 155 17.45 -4.63 -0.66
CA VAL A 155 16.02 -4.82 -0.35
C VAL A 155 15.32 -5.69 -1.40
N THR A 156 15.76 -5.63 -2.67
CA THR A 156 15.21 -6.47 -3.74
C THR A 156 15.70 -7.92 -3.71
N HIS A 157 16.70 -8.24 -2.87
CA HIS A 157 17.27 -9.57 -2.80
C HIS A 157 16.22 -10.61 -2.35
N PRO A 158 16.12 -11.79 -3.00
CA PRO A 158 15.12 -12.80 -2.67
C PRO A 158 15.11 -13.20 -1.19
N VAL A 159 16.30 -13.29 -0.58
CA VAL A 159 16.45 -13.68 0.83
C VAL A 159 15.86 -12.62 1.77
N VAL A 160 16.15 -11.34 1.50
CA VAL A 160 15.64 -10.21 2.31
C VAL A 160 14.12 -10.10 2.15
N ARG A 161 13.62 -10.27 0.93
CA ARG A 161 12.16 -10.27 0.67
C ARG A 161 11.46 -11.39 1.42
N ASN A 162 12.04 -12.59 1.44
CA ASN A 162 11.48 -13.72 2.17
C ASN A 162 11.56 -13.52 3.70
N ALA A 163 12.64 -12.95 4.22
CA ALA A 163 12.74 -12.59 5.63
C ALA A 163 11.68 -11.56 6.04
N ILE A 164 11.41 -10.54 5.21
CA ILE A 164 10.33 -9.56 5.44
C ILE A 164 8.96 -10.25 5.43
N HIS A 165 8.72 -11.14 4.47
CA HIS A 165 7.46 -11.88 4.37
C HIS A 165 7.23 -12.79 5.59
N LEU A 166 8.27 -13.49 6.04
CA LEU A 166 8.23 -14.34 7.23
C LEU A 166 7.87 -13.51 8.48
N LYS A 167 8.56 -12.39 8.70
CA LYS A 167 8.26 -11.49 9.83
C LYS A 167 6.83 -10.92 9.75
N TRP A 168 6.37 -10.58 8.55
CA TRP A 168 5.01 -10.10 8.32
C TRP A 168 3.96 -11.15 8.72
N GLU A 169 4.10 -12.40 8.26
CA GLU A 169 3.17 -13.48 8.60
C GLU A 169 3.22 -13.87 10.09
N LEU A 170 4.40 -13.82 10.70
CA LEU A 170 4.59 -14.24 12.09
C LEU A 170 3.93 -13.27 13.08
N PHE A 171 4.20 -11.96 12.96
CA PHE A 171 3.70 -10.96 13.91
C PHE A 171 3.26 -9.64 13.29
N GLY A 172 3.80 -9.26 12.12
CA GLY A 172 3.50 -7.98 11.49
C GLY A 172 2.02 -7.80 11.16
N SER A 173 1.42 -8.81 10.52
CA SER A 173 0.03 -8.80 10.07
C SER A 173 -0.96 -8.71 11.25
N THR A 174 -0.71 -9.48 12.32
CA THR A 174 -1.59 -9.50 13.49
C THR A 174 -1.50 -8.21 14.29
N THR A 175 -0.29 -7.66 14.45
CA THR A 175 -0.07 -6.39 15.14
C THR A 175 -0.68 -5.23 14.36
N HIS A 176 -0.44 -5.20 13.04
CA HIS A 176 -0.99 -4.19 12.16
C HIS A 176 -2.53 -4.24 12.13
N ARG A 177 -3.13 -5.44 12.01
CA ARG A 177 -4.59 -5.60 12.01
C ARG A 177 -5.23 -5.08 13.30
N LYS A 178 -4.60 -5.30 14.46
CA LYS A 178 -5.08 -4.75 15.75
C LYS A 178 -5.06 -3.22 15.73
N GLN A 179 -3.98 -2.60 15.26
CA GLN A 179 -3.88 -1.14 15.18
C GLN A 179 -4.86 -0.55 14.19
N LEU A 180 -4.96 -1.13 12.99
CA LEU A 180 -5.91 -0.70 11.97
C LEU A 180 -7.35 -0.84 12.47
N SER A 181 -7.67 -1.95 13.14
CA SER A 181 -9.01 -2.16 13.71
C SER A 181 -9.36 -1.12 14.78
N LEU A 182 -8.43 -0.75 15.67
CA LEU A 182 -8.66 0.29 16.68
C LEU A 182 -8.85 1.66 16.04
N TYR A 183 -8.05 1.98 15.03
CA TYR A 183 -8.15 3.25 14.30
C TYR A 183 -9.47 3.33 13.50
N VAL A 184 -9.84 2.27 12.78
CA VAL A 184 -11.13 2.19 12.07
C VAL A 184 -12.30 2.28 13.05
N LEU A 185 -12.21 1.64 14.22
CA LEU A 185 -13.24 1.76 15.26
C LEU A 185 -13.40 3.22 15.72
N MET A 186 -12.29 3.93 15.94
CA MET A 186 -12.30 5.35 16.30
C MET A 186 -12.98 6.21 15.21
N VAL A 187 -12.61 5.99 13.94
CA VAL A 187 -13.20 6.70 12.79
C VAL A 187 -14.69 6.39 12.67
N THR A 188 -15.09 5.13 12.83
CA THR A 188 -16.50 4.73 12.80
C THR A 188 -17.28 5.41 13.92
N PHE A 189 -16.78 5.45 15.15
CA PHE A 189 -17.45 6.18 16.23
C PHE A 189 -17.52 7.68 15.98
N PHE A 190 -16.50 8.28 15.38
CA PHE A 190 -16.52 9.67 14.97
C PHE A 190 -17.65 9.94 13.96
N TYR A 191 -17.73 9.18 12.87
CA TYR A 191 -18.78 9.37 11.87
C TYR A 191 -20.16 9.01 12.39
N LEU A 192 -20.28 7.93 13.16
CA LEU A 192 -21.54 7.49 13.73
C LEU A 192 -22.11 8.55 14.68
N SER A 193 -21.26 9.14 15.52
CA SER A 193 -21.66 10.24 16.38
C SER A 193 -22.10 11.47 15.59
N ASN A 194 -21.37 11.86 14.53
CA ASN A 194 -21.66 13.10 13.80
C ASN A 194 -22.80 12.96 12.78
N LEU A 195 -23.05 11.77 12.23
CA LEU A 195 -24.16 11.51 11.29
C LEU A 195 -25.50 11.30 12.00
N LEU A 196 -25.47 10.81 13.24
CA LEU A 196 -26.67 10.63 14.08
C LEU A 196 -27.06 11.89 14.86
N LEU A 197 -26.29 12.98 14.78
CA LEU A 197 -26.73 14.26 15.34
C LEU A 197 -28.07 14.62 14.67
N PRO A 198 -29.15 14.88 15.44
CA PRO A 198 -30.40 15.37 14.88
C PRO A 198 -30.10 16.60 14.03
N LYS A 199 -30.66 16.63 12.81
CA LYS A 199 -30.59 17.82 11.94
C LYS A 199 -31.03 19.01 12.78
N ILE A 200 -30.19 20.04 12.84
CA ILE A 200 -30.53 21.33 13.44
C ILE A 200 -31.85 21.77 12.82
N GLU A 201 -32.94 21.71 13.59
CA GLU A 201 -34.21 22.26 13.17
C GLU A 201 -34.05 23.78 13.27
N VAL A 202 -33.88 24.41 12.11
CA VAL A 202 -33.97 25.86 11.98
C VAL A 202 -35.44 26.22 12.18
N VAL A 203 -35.82 26.45 13.44
CA VAL A 203 -37.15 26.92 13.76
C VAL A 203 -37.18 28.41 13.45
N THR A 204 -38.04 28.78 12.52
CA THR A 204 -38.26 30.20 12.19
C THR A 204 -39.25 30.74 13.20
N ASN A 205 -38.82 31.65 14.08
CA ASN A 205 -39.73 32.31 15.01
C ASN A 205 -40.76 33.16 14.25
N GLU A 206 -41.90 33.45 14.89
CA GLU A 206 -43.01 34.27 14.35
C GLU A 206 -42.55 35.67 13.86
N ASN A 207 -41.38 36.13 14.29
CA ASN A 207 -40.74 37.38 13.88
C ASN A 207 -39.84 37.28 12.64
N GLY A 208 -39.79 36.13 11.95
CA GLY A 208 -38.97 35.90 10.76
C GLY A 208 -37.45 35.81 11.03
N LYS A 209 -37.03 35.79 12.30
CA LYS A 209 -35.65 35.49 12.69
C LYS A 209 -35.48 33.97 12.79
N ARG A 210 -34.47 33.44 12.09
CA ARG A 210 -34.03 32.05 12.22
C ARG A 210 -33.40 31.90 13.60
N GLU A 211 -34.08 31.23 14.52
CA GLU A 211 -33.45 30.77 15.75
C GLU A 211 -32.93 29.37 15.47
N GLU A 212 -31.61 29.24 15.39
CA GLU A 212 -30.96 27.95 15.41
C GLU A 212 -31.21 27.37 16.81
N SER A 213 -32.03 26.33 16.88
CA SER A 213 -32.24 25.60 18.13
C SER A 213 -30.90 24.98 18.52
N THR A 214 -30.21 25.62 19.46
CA THR A 214 -28.99 25.10 20.06
C THR A 214 -29.38 23.89 20.89
N HIS A 215 -29.36 22.70 20.28
CA HIS A 215 -29.46 21.45 21.04
C HIS A 215 -28.29 21.41 22.02
N LYS A 216 -28.59 21.61 23.30
CA LYS A 216 -27.60 21.56 24.37
C LYS A 216 -27.20 20.11 24.61
N TRP A 217 -25.90 19.92 24.75
CA TRP A 217 -25.16 18.67 24.93
C TRP A 217 -25.62 17.74 26.09
N ILE A 218 -26.55 18.19 26.94
CA ILE A 218 -26.85 17.59 28.25
C ILE A 218 -28.34 17.22 28.40
N GLU A 219 -29.18 17.51 27.41
CA GLU A 219 -30.57 17.03 27.44
C GLU A 219 -30.59 15.60 26.89
N PHE A 220 -30.30 14.64 27.77
CA PHE A 220 -30.36 13.22 27.49
C PHE A 220 -31.81 12.71 27.52
N ASP A 221 -32.64 13.29 26.66
CA ASP A 221 -34.07 12.99 26.64
C ASP A 221 -34.39 11.78 25.76
N SER A 222 -33.56 11.50 24.74
CA SER A 222 -33.72 10.34 23.85
C SER A 222 -32.67 9.26 24.07
N VAL A 223 -33.05 8.00 23.81
CA VAL A 223 -32.13 6.85 23.76
C VAL A 223 -31.01 7.07 22.73
N VAL A 224 -31.31 7.83 21.66
CA VAL A 224 -30.33 8.19 20.62
C VAL A 224 -29.26 9.13 21.19
N ASP A 225 -29.61 10.07 22.06
CA ASP A 225 -28.68 11.04 22.65
C ASP A 225 -27.69 10.35 23.60
N TYR A 226 -28.17 9.37 24.39
CA TYR A 226 -27.29 8.51 25.19
C TYR A 226 -26.31 7.72 24.30
N PHE A 227 -26.78 7.16 23.19
CA PHE A 227 -25.93 6.42 22.26
C PHE A 227 -24.86 7.33 21.61
N VAL A 228 -25.23 8.53 21.19
CA VAL A 228 -24.30 9.53 20.64
C VAL A 228 -23.29 9.96 21.72
N GLY A 229 -23.72 10.21 22.95
CA GLY A 229 -22.82 10.53 24.07
C GLY A 229 -21.80 9.42 24.33
N VAL A 230 -22.24 8.16 24.41
CA VAL A 230 -21.35 7.01 24.62
C VAL A 230 -20.36 6.86 23.46
N THR A 231 -20.81 6.98 22.21
CA THR A 231 -19.91 6.87 21.04
C THR A 231 -18.88 8.00 20.98
N LYS A 232 -19.23 9.23 21.37
CA LYS A 232 -18.27 10.34 21.52
C LYS A 232 -17.22 10.06 22.59
N VAL A 233 -17.65 9.62 23.78
CA VAL A 233 -16.74 9.28 24.89
C VAL A 233 -15.81 8.14 24.49
N CYS A 234 -16.32 7.11 23.82
CA CYS A 234 -15.51 6.03 23.26
C CYS A 234 -14.51 6.53 22.23
N CYS A 235 -14.92 7.42 21.31
CA CYS A 235 -14.04 8.02 20.31
C CYS A 235 -12.90 8.82 20.97
N TRP A 236 -13.23 9.63 21.99
CA TRP A 236 -12.25 10.40 22.75
C TRP A 236 -11.29 9.49 23.54
N GLY A 237 -11.82 8.44 24.19
CA GLY A 237 -11.00 7.44 24.88
C GLY A 237 -10.02 6.73 23.96
N LEU A 238 -10.45 6.39 22.73
CA LEU A 238 -9.58 5.84 21.70
C LEU A 238 -8.53 6.87 21.23
N ALA A 239 -8.91 8.13 21.06
CA ALA A 239 -7.97 9.19 20.69
C ALA A 239 -6.89 9.41 21.77
N VAL A 240 -7.28 9.43 23.06
CA VAL A 240 -6.32 9.48 24.19
C VAL A 240 -5.42 8.25 24.19
N TYR A 241 -5.97 7.05 23.96
CA TYR A 241 -5.18 5.83 23.86
C TYR A 241 -4.14 5.93 22.72
N HIS A 242 -4.54 6.36 21.53
CA HIS A 242 -3.62 6.54 20.41
C HIS A 242 -2.55 7.59 20.71
N LEU A 243 -2.92 8.76 21.25
CA LEU A 243 -1.99 9.83 21.58
C LEU A 243 -0.99 9.43 22.69
N LEU A 244 -1.47 8.87 23.79
CA LEU A 244 -0.61 8.56 24.94
C LEU A 244 0.14 7.25 24.72
N TYR A 245 -0.57 6.17 24.39
CA TYR A 245 0.04 4.84 24.35
C TYR A 245 0.83 4.59 23.05
N VAL A 246 0.32 5.03 21.90
CA VAL A 246 0.99 4.79 20.61
C VAL A 246 2.01 5.90 20.33
N GLU A 247 1.58 7.15 20.27
CA GLU A 247 2.49 8.24 19.87
C GLU A 247 3.52 8.58 20.97
N PHE A 248 3.05 8.83 22.19
CA PHE A 248 3.92 9.31 23.26
C PHE A 248 4.77 8.21 23.90
N PHE A 249 4.19 7.06 24.24
CA PHE A 249 4.96 6.00 24.90
C PHE A 249 5.81 5.16 23.95
N LYS A 250 5.30 4.82 22.76
CA LYS A 250 5.99 3.91 21.85
C LYS A 250 6.91 4.61 20.85
N GLU A 251 6.43 5.66 20.17
CA GLU A 251 7.22 6.29 19.10
C GLU A 251 8.16 7.37 19.62
N TRP A 252 7.64 8.30 20.43
CA TRP A 252 8.42 9.44 20.92
C TRP A 252 9.61 9.03 21.79
N ARG A 253 9.39 8.12 22.75
CA ARG A 253 10.43 7.69 23.70
C ARG A 253 11.58 6.94 23.02
N SER A 254 11.29 6.27 21.90
CA SER A 254 12.30 5.53 21.15
C SER A 254 13.27 6.48 20.45
N ASN A 255 12.79 7.47 19.70
CA ASN A 255 13.64 8.38 18.91
C ASN A 255 13.06 9.81 18.74
N PRO A 256 13.19 10.71 19.73
CA PRO A 256 12.51 12.01 19.73
C PRO A 256 12.99 12.96 18.62
N LYS A 257 14.28 12.89 18.24
CA LYS A 257 14.84 13.77 17.20
C LYS A 257 14.37 13.41 15.79
N GLN A 258 14.18 12.12 15.52
CA GLN A 258 13.73 11.65 14.21
C GLN A 258 12.21 11.76 14.08
N TYR A 259 11.49 11.60 15.18
CA TYR A 259 10.03 11.70 15.26
C TYR A 259 9.49 13.01 14.67
N TRP A 260 9.99 14.17 15.13
CA TRP A 260 9.52 15.48 14.66
C TRP A 260 9.85 15.80 13.21
N ARG A 261 10.74 15.04 12.58
CA ARG A 261 11.08 15.23 11.17
C ARG A 261 10.07 14.58 10.24
N SER A 262 9.24 13.68 10.77
CA SER A 262 8.16 13.01 10.03
C SER A 262 6.92 13.91 9.98
N VAL A 263 6.47 14.24 8.76
CA VAL A 263 5.24 15.02 8.55
C VAL A 263 4.02 14.26 9.06
N TRP A 264 4.05 12.93 8.94
CA TRP A 264 2.98 12.02 9.36
C TRP A 264 2.72 12.09 10.85
N ASN A 265 3.79 12.02 11.65
CA ASN A 265 3.69 12.04 13.11
C ASN A 265 3.16 13.40 13.61
N PHE A 266 3.54 14.49 12.94
CA PHE A 266 2.96 15.80 13.22
C PHE A 266 1.47 15.85 12.87
N LEU A 267 1.07 15.27 11.74
CA LEU A 267 -0.33 15.18 11.32
C LEU A 267 -1.15 14.33 12.30
N ASP A 268 -0.63 13.19 12.75
CA ASP A 268 -1.25 12.33 13.78
C ASP A 268 -1.47 13.06 15.09
N VAL A 269 -0.43 13.69 15.65
CA VAL A 269 -0.55 14.46 16.90
C VAL A 269 -1.54 15.62 16.73
N PHE A 270 -1.48 16.34 15.60
CA PHE A 270 -2.41 17.44 15.31
C PHE A 270 -3.86 16.95 15.24
N THR A 271 -4.13 15.85 14.54
CA THR A 271 -5.47 15.24 14.43
C THR A 271 -5.98 14.82 15.81
N TYR A 272 -5.16 14.15 16.62
CA TYR A 272 -5.59 13.72 17.95
C TYR A 272 -5.83 14.91 18.89
N VAL A 273 -4.97 15.94 18.86
CA VAL A 273 -5.18 17.17 19.65
C VAL A 273 -6.47 17.88 19.23
N LEU A 274 -6.74 17.97 17.93
CA LEU A 274 -7.97 18.58 17.40
C LEU A 274 -9.21 17.76 17.80
N MET A 275 -9.11 16.41 17.75
CA MET A 275 -10.15 15.51 18.25
C MET A 275 -10.41 15.71 19.76
N LEU A 276 -9.36 15.85 20.57
CA LEU A 276 -9.51 16.09 22.00
C LEU A 276 -10.12 17.47 22.29
N GLY A 277 -9.86 18.46 21.42
CA GLY A 277 -10.45 19.79 21.47
C GLY A 277 -11.97 19.84 21.23
N THR A 278 -12.56 18.82 20.60
CA THR A 278 -14.02 18.79 20.32
C THR A 278 -14.88 18.95 21.57
N ILE A 279 -14.55 18.27 22.67
CA ILE A 279 -15.35 18.33 23.91
C ILE A 279 -15.27 19.71 24.59
N PRO A 280 -14.09 20.33 24.83
CA PRO A 280 -14.02 21.69 25.36
C PRO A 280 -14.81 22.71 24.53
N PHE A 281 -14.73 22.63 23.20
CA PHE A 281 -15.50 23.51 22.31
C PHE A 281 -17.01 23.26 22.36
N GLU A 282 -17.45 22.05 22.72
CA GLU A 282 -18.86 21.72 22.93
C GLU A 282 -19.39 22.20 24.29
N VAL A 283 -18.54 22.31 25.31
CA VAL A 283 -18.92 22.79 26.66
C VAL A 283 -19.04 24.31 26.72
N VAL A 284 -18.27 25.05 25.91
CA VAL A 284 -18.30 26.51 25.87
C VAL A 284 -19.37 26.98 24.90
N ASN A 285 -20.54 27.33 25.43
CA ASN A 285 -21.66 27.89 24.66
C ASN A 285 -21.21 29.10 23.81
N GLY A 286 -21.59 29.14 22.53
CA GLY A 286 -21.37 30.27 21.62
C GLY A 286 -20.34 30.09 20.51
N HIS A 287 -19.75 28.90 20.35
CA HIS A 287 -18.74 28.61 19.31
C HIS A 287 -19.19 27.56 18.28
N ASP A 288 -20.49 27.46 17.97
CA ASP A 288 -21.04 26.42 17.10
C ASP A 288 -20.44 26.44 15.68
N THR A 289 -20.26 27.61 15.08
CA THR A 289 -19.63 27.74 13.75
C THR A 289 -18.18 27.26 13.74
N GLN A 290 -17.41 27.54 14.80
CA GLN A 290 -16.03 27.09 14.92
C GLN A 290 -15.95 25.57 15.14
N ARG A 291 -16.89 25.01 15.90
CA ARG A 291 -17.04 23.56 16.08
C ARG A 291 -17.26 22.86 14.75
N GLU A 292 -18.20 23.33 13.92
CA GLU A 292 -18.48 22.72 12.61
C GLU A 292 -17.28 22.80 11.66
N CYS A 293 -16.57 23.93 11.67
CA CYS A 293 -15.33 24.09 10.92
C CYS A 293 -14.25 23.10 11.40
N MET A 294 -14.15 22.89 12.71
CA MET A 294 -13.21 21.95 13.30
C MET A 294 -13.57 20.49 12.98
N LEU A 295 -14.84 20.12 13.09
CA LEU A 295 -15.34 18.77 12.77
C LEU A 295 -15.17 18.43 11.28
N SER A 296 -15.43 19.38 10.38
CA SER A 296 -15.22 19.19 8.95
C SER A 296 -13.74 19.02 8.60
N LEU A 297 -12.86 19.83 9.18
CA LEU A 297 -11.41 19.65 9.05
C LEU A 297 -10.95 18.30 9.60
N LEU A 298 -11.45 17.92 10.78
CA LEU A 298 -11.10 16.68 11.45
C LEU A 298 -11.54 15.44 10.65
N SER A 299 -12.70 15.49 10.00
CA SER A 299 -13.18 14.44 9.09
C SER A 299 -12.16 14.15 7.98
N ILE A 300 -11.63 15.19 7.33
CA ILE A 300 -10.62 15.05 6.28
C ILE A 300 -9.31 14.53 6.86
N LEU A 301 -8.86 15.07 7.99
CA LEU A 301 -7.60 14.65 8.64
C LEU A 301 -7.63 13.19 9.08
N LEU A 302 -8.76 12.72 9.62
CA LEU A 302 -8.95 11.31 9.99
C LEU A 302 -8.85 10.37 8.78
N CYS A 303 -9.36 10.79 7.62
CA CYS A 303 -9.23 10.07 6.36
C CYS A 303 -7.78 10.06 5.84
N VAL A 304 -7.06 11.19 5.96
CA VAL A 304 -5.64 11.26 5.58
C VAL A 304 -4.79 10.35 6.48
N ASN A 305 -5.03 10.34 7.78
CA ASN A 305 -4.37 9.44 8.72
C ASN A 305 -4.74 7.96 8.47
N LEU A 306 -5.96 7.69 8.00
CA LEU A 306 -6.32 6.34 7.54
C LEU A 306 -5.45 5.92 6.35
N MET A 307 -5.17 6.82 5.40
CA MET A 307 -4.25 6.51 4.29
C MET A 307 -2.85 6.14 4.80
N GLN A 308 -2.36 6.79 5.84
CA GLN A 308 -1.09 6.41 6.47
C GLN A 308 -1.14 5.01 7.06
N ALA A 309 -2.22 4.62 7.74
CA ALA A 309 -2.38 3.26 8.22
C ALA A 309 -2.35 2.24 7.05
N LEU A 310 -2.87 2.61 5.88
CA LEU A 310 -2.82 1.78 4.67
C LEU A 310 -1.42 1.69 4.02
N LEU A 311 -0.44 2.53 4.38
CA LEU A 311 0.95 2.46 3.87
C LEU A 311 1.65 1.15 4.22
N VAL A 312 1.18 0.40 5.21
CA VAL A 312 1.78 -0.90 5.55
C VAL A 312 1.34 -1.97 4.53
N SER A 313 0.21 -1.76 3.85
CA SER A 313 -0.25 -2.67 2.80
C SER A 313 0.61 -2.54 1.55
N SER A 314 1.06 -3.68 1.02
CA SER A 314 1.89 -3.76 -0.19
C SER A 314 1.25 -3.12 -1.43
N TYR A 315 -0.09 -3.11 -1.51
CA TYR A 315 -0.80 -2.48 -2.62
C TYR A 315 -0.94 -0.96 -2.46
N PHE A 316 -1.48 -0.53 -1.32
CA PHE A 316 -1.77 0.89 -1.08
C PHE A 316 -0.50 1.74 -0.91
N SER A 317 0.56 1.18 -0.31
CA SER A 317 1.87 1.82 -0.23
C SER A 317 2.39 2.30 -1.58
N VAL A 318 2.38 1.42 -2.58
CA VAL A 318 2.83 1.75 -3.95
C VAL A 318 2.01 2.90 -4.51
N LEU A 319 0.68 2.87 -4.35
CA LEU A 319 -0.21 3.93 -4.79
C LEU A 319 0.08 5.26 -4.08
N ILE A 320 0.19 5.26 -2.76
CA ILE A 320 0.41 6.49 -1.98
C ILE A 320 1.80 7.07 -2.28
N PHE A 321 2.84 6.25 -2.43
CA PHE A 321 4.16 6.74 -2.85
C PHE A 321 4.16 7.30 -4.27
N THR A 322 3.44 6.67 -5.20
CA THR A 322 3.24 7.26 -6.54
C THR A 322 2.56 8.61 -6.45
N PHE A 323 1.47 8.71 -5.69
CA PHE A 323 0.71 9.94 -5.49
C PHE A 323 1.55 11.06 -4.84
N ALA A 324 2.26 10.78 -3.74
CA ALA A 324 3.05 11.78 -3.04
C ALA A 324 4.18 12.36 -3.91
N ARG A 325 4.83 11.51 -4.72
CA ARG A 325 5.87 11.97 -5.64
C ARG A 325 5.27 12.74 -6.82
N MET A 326 4.16 12.26 -7.38
CA MET A 326 3.41 12.97 -8.41
C MET A 326 2.96 14.36 -7.93
N PHE A 327 2.45 14.45 -6.71
CA PHE A 327 2.03 15.71 -6.10
C PHE A 327 3.16 16.75 -6.09
N LYS A 328 4.41 16.33 -5.84
CA LYS A 328 5.57 17.23 -5.92
C LYS A 328 5.80 17.77 -7.34
N VAL A 329 5.54 16.97 -8.37
CA VAL A 329 5.63 17.39 -9.77
C VAL A 329 4.50 18.36 -10.10
N VAL A 330 3.26 18.02 -9.69
CA VAL A 330 2.10 18.89 -9.83
C VAL A 330 2.34 20.23 -9.13
N ALA A 331 2.87 20.24 -7.91
CA ALA A 331 3.14 21.46 -7.14
C ALA A 331 4.13 22.40 -7.86
N ARG A 332 5.16 21.84 -8.51
CA ARG A 332 6.09 22.63 -9.33
C ARG A 332 5.40 23.24 -10.55
N PHE A 333 4.53 22.48 -11.22
CA PHE A 333 3.71 22.99 -12.32
C PHE A 333 2.70 24.04 -11.83
N LEU A 334 2.09 23.83 -10.66
CA LEU A 334 1.14 24.74 -10.01
C LEU A 334 1.76 26.11 -9.77
N PHE A 335 3.06 26.17 -9.44
CA PHE A 335 3.78 27.43 -9.33
C PHE A 335 3.85 28.20 -10.66
N GLN A 336 4.15 27.49 -11.76
CA GLN A 336 4.15 28.09 -13.10
C GLN A 336 2.73 28.51 -13.52
N TYR A 337 1.74 27.66 -13.24
CA TYR A 337 0.33 27.94 -13.49
C TYR A 337 -0.18 29.12 -12.67
N LEU A 338 0.28 29.33 -11.44
CA LEU A 338 -0.11 30.47 -10.61
C LEU A 338 0.24 31.81 -11.28
N LEU A 339 1.35 31.90 -12.01
CA LEU A 339 1.70 33.10 -12.77
C LEU A 339 0.71 33.37 -13.91
N LEU A 340 0.29 32.32 -14.63
CA LEU A 340 -0.74 32.43 -15.67
C LEU A 340 -2.10 32.79 -15.04
N LEU A 341 -2.46 32.12 -13.95
CA LEU A 341 -3.69 32.38 -13.21
C LEU A 341 -3.75 33.84 -12.77
N LEU A 342 -2.70 34.38 -12.17
CA LEU A 342 -2.64 35.79 -11.77
C LEU A 342 -2.75 36.75 -12.96
N GLY A 343 -2.08 36.46 -14.08
CA GLY A 343 -2.13 37.30 -15.28
C GLY A 343 -3.53 37.36 -15.91
N PHE A 344 -4.15 36.20 -16.13
CA PHE A 344 -5.49 36.11 -16.71
C PHE A 344 -6.57 36.59 -15.74
N SER A 345 -6.44 36.30 -14.44
CA SER A 345 -7.36 36.80 -13.42
C SER A 345 -7.29 38.32 -13.29
N GLY A 346 -6.09 38.90 -13.36
CA GLY A 346 -5.92 40.36 -13.38
C GLY A 346 -6.49 41.01 -14.64
N GLY A 347 -6.25 40.41 -15.81
CA GLY A 347 -6.81 40.88 -17.08
C GLY A 347 -8.33 40.86 -17.11
N LEU A 348 -8.94 39.75 -16.65
CA LEU A 348 -10.40 39.64 -16.53
C LEU A 348 -10.94 40.55 -15.41
N PHE A 349 -10.27 40.65 -14.26
CA PHE A 349 -10.70 41.56 -13.20
C PHE A 349 -10.74 43.02 -13.64
N LEU A 350 -9.73 43.51 -14.38
CA LEU A 350 -9.73 44.87 -14.90
C LEU A 350 -10.83 45.10 -15.95
N LEU A 351 -11.14 44.07 -16.74
CA LEU A 351 -12.17 44.15 -17.78
C LEU A 351 -13.59 44.11 -17.19
N TYR A 352 -13.78 43.33 -16.13
CA TYR A 352 -15.07 43.10 -15.47
C TYR A 352 -15.23 43.89 -14.15
N HIS A 353 -14.33 44.83 -13.86
CA HIS A 353 -14.31 45.56 -12.59
C HIS A 353 -15.67 46.22 -12.30
N GLY A 354 -16.26 45.91 -11.14
CA GLY A 354 -17.51 46.50 -10.68
C GLY A 354 -18.79 45.98 -11.36
N ALA A 355 -18.71 44.93 -12.19
CA ALA A 355 -19.89 44.36 -12.83
C ALA A 355 -19.91 42.81 -12.78
N GLY A 356 -20.97 42.23 -12.23
CA GLY A 356 -21.15 40.78 -12.13
C GLY A 356 -20.36 40.12 -10.97
N PRO A 357 -19.96 38.84 -11.10
CA PRO A 357 -19.33 38.05 -10.03
C PRO A 357 -17.86 38.42 -9.73
N TYR A 358 -17.32 39.48 -10.36
CA TYR A 358 -15.95 39.96 -10.23
C TYR A 358 -15.83 41.16 -9.28
N THR A 359 -16.40 41.05 -8.08
CA THR A 359 -16.36 42.11 -7.06
C THR A 359 -14.95 42.33 -6.51
N ASP A 360 -14.22 41.23 -6.29
CA ASP A 360 -12.90 41.20 -5.69
C ASP A 360 -11.92 40.45 -6.59
N PHE A 361 -10.64 40.80 -6.52
CA PHE A 361 -9.59 40.08 -7.23
C PHE A 361 -9.57 38.58 -6.89
N PHE A 362 -9.84 38.21 -5.63
CA PHE A 362 -9.93 36.81 -5.21
C PHE A 362 -11.13 36.09 -5.80
N SER A 363 -12.28 36.77 -5.96
CA SER A 363 -13.46 36.23 -6.63
C SER A 363 -13.16 35.97 -8.11
N ALA A 364 -12.48 36.91 -8.78
CA ALA A 364 -11.99 36.73 -10.15
C ALA A 364 -11.03 35.54 -10.27
N MET A 365 -10.05 35.45 -9.38
CA MET A 365 -9.08 34.35 -9.34
C MET A 365 -9.76 33.00 -9.15
N ARG A 366 -10.79 32.90 -8.29
CA ARG A 366 -11.57 31.68 -8.09
C ARG A 366 -12.31 31.26 -9.36
N ILE A 367 -12.97 32.20 -10.05
CA ILE A 367 -13.72 31.93 -11.28
C ILE A 367 -12.78 31.44 -12.38
N VAL A 368 -11.65 32.10 -12.57
CA VAL A 368 -10.65 31.71 -13.57
C VAL A 368 -10.03 30.34 -13.22
N PHE A 369 -9.79 30.07 -11.94
CA PHE A 369 -9.30 28.78 -11.48
C PHE A 369 -10.30 27.64 -11.77
N LEU A 370 -11.60 27.85 -11.51
CA LEU A 370 -12.65 26.88 -11.85
C LEU A 370 -12.79 26.70 -13.37
N THR A 371 -12.61 27.78 -14.13
CA THR A 371 -12.63 27.77 -15.60
C THR A 371 -11.57 26.81 -16.16
N THR A 372 -10.42 26.64 -15.49
CA THR A 372 -9.36 25.70 -15.89
C THR A 372 -9.82 24.24 -15.92
N PHE A 373 -10.78 23.87 -15.07
CA PHE A 373 -11.35 22.53 -15.03
C PHE A 373 -12.53 22.35 -15.98
N GLY A 374 -12.81 23.34 -16.82
CA GLY A 374 -13.86 23.27 -17.85
C GLY A 374 -15.21 23.87 -17.44
N GLU A 375 -15.31 24.49 -16.26
CA GLU A 375 -16.52 25.20 -15.84
C GLU A 375 -16.63 26.57 -16.55
N LEU A 376 -17.01 26.53 -17.84
CA LEU A 376 -17.17 27.70 -18.70
C LEU A 376 -18.62 28.22 -18.66
N ASN A 377 -18.99 28.94 -17.60
CA ASN A 377 -20.29 29.60 -17.50
C ASN A 377 -20.32 30.90 -18.33
N TYR A 378 -20.25 30.78 -19.66
CA TYR A 378 -20.15 31.93 -20.58
C TYR A 378 -21.33 32.90 -20.48
N GLY A 379 -22.56 32.37 -20.34
CA GLY A 379 -23.79 33.16 -20.25
C GLY A 379 -23.80 34.08 -19.03
N ASP A 380 -23.52 33.53 -17.86
CA ASP A 380 -23.67 34.26 -16.58
C ASP A 380 -22.42 35.06 -16.19
N ASN A 381 -21.23 34.58 -16.55
CA ASN A 381 -19.98 35.17 -16.09
C ASN A 381 -19.26 36.01 -17.15
N TYR A 382 -19.61 35.90 -18.44
CA TYR A 382 -18.80 36.50 -19.51
C TYR A 382 -19.61 37.31 -20.54
N SER A 383 -20.94 37.22 -20.54
CA SER A 383 -21.80 38.03 -21.41
C SER A 383 -22.25 39.33 -20.71
N PHE A 384 -22.11 40.47 -21.41
CA PHE A 384 -22.66 41.76 -20.98
C PHE A 384 -23.73 42.23 -21.95
N ASP A 385 -24.53 43.19 -21.47
CA ASP A 385 -25.43 44.03 -22.25
C ASP A 385 -24.77 44.55 -23.53
N ASP A 386 -25.47 44.48 -24.67
CA ASP A 386 -24.96 44.69 -26.05
C ASP A 386 -24.33 46.07 -26.32
N ARG A 387 -24.42 46.99 -25.35
CA ARG A 387 -23.94 48.37 -25.41
C ARG A 387 -22.41 48.50 -25.30
N LEU A 388 -21.71 47.50 -24.75
CA LEU A 388 -20.26 47.52 -24.52
C LEU A 388 -19.50 46.53 -25.43
N ARG A 389 -19.80 46.56 -26.75
CA ARG A 389 -19.25 45.60 -27.74
C ARG A 389 -17.73 45.44 -27.69
N ALA A 390 -16.97 46.54 -27.58
CA ALA A 390 -15.50 46.49 -27.54
C ALA A 390 -14.96 45.68 -26.34
N ARG A 391 -15.62 45.79 -25.18
CA ARG A 391 -15.28 45.05 -23.97
C ARG A 391 -15.59 43.56 -24.13
N ASN A 392 -16.73 43.24 -24.76
CA ASN A 392 -17.15 41.87 -25.02
C ASN A 392 -16.21 41.17 -26.01
N TYR A 393 -15.77 41.84 -27.06
CA TYR A 393 -14.79 41.28 -27.99
C TYR A 393 -13.43 41.04 -27.32
N LEU A 394 -12.95 41.98 -26.50
CA LEU A 394 -11.68 41.80 -25.78
C LEU A 394 -11.78 40.67 -24.74
N ALA A 395 -12.91 40.55 -24.06
CA ALA A 395 -13.16 39.48 -23.11
C ALA A 395 -13.20 38.11 -23.80
N PHE A 396 -13.92 38.02 -24.92
CA PHE A 396 -13.99 36.81 -25.73
C PHE A 396 -12.60 36.41 -26.25
N LEU A 397 -11.79 37.37 -26.71
CA LEU A 397 -10.42 37.13 -27.13
C LEU A 397 -9.56 36.62 -25.97
N LEU A 398 -9.65 37.26 -24.79
CA LEU A 398 -8.88 36.87 -23.60
C LEU A 398 -9.29 35.48 -23.10
N LEU A 399 -10.60 35.18 -23.09
CA LEU A 399 -11.13 33.86 -22.73
C LEU A 399 -10.71 32.79 -23.75
N THR A 400 -10.75 33.10 -25.05
CA THR A 400 -10.29 32.18 -26.10
C THR A 400 -8.79 31.89 -25.96
N ALA A 401 -7.99 32.92 -25.71
CA ALA A 401 -6.57 32.76 -25.43
C ALA A 401 -6.33 31.93 -24.15
N TYR A 402 -7.15 32.12 -23.11
CA TYR A 402 -7.09 31.33 -21.89
C TYR A 402 -7.37 29.84 -22.14
N VAL A 403 -8.47 29.53 -22.84
CA VAL A 403 -8.83 28.15 -23.18
C VAL A 403 -7.72 27.49 -24.00
N LEU A 404 -7.16 28.18 -25.00
CA LEU A 404 -6.10 27.63 -25.83
C LEU A 404 -4.80 27.42 -25.05
N VAL A 405 -4.33 28.42 -24.31
CA VAL A 405 -3.03 28.36 -23.62
C VAL A 405 -3.09 27.50 -22.36
N VAL A 406 -4.12 27.67 -21.53
CA VAL A 406 -4.18 27.03 -20.21
C VAL A 406 -4.87 25.67 -20.29
N ILE A 407 -6.08 25.61 -20.86
CA ILE A 407 -6.85 24.35 -20.88
C ILE A 407 -6.25 23.40 -21.91
N VAL A 408 -5.99 23.84 -23.14
CA VAL A 408 -5.46 22.95 -24.18
C VAL A 408 -3.97 22.72 -24.00
N VAL A 409 -3.14 23.76 -23.97
CA VAL A 409 -1.68 23.56 -23.94
C VAL A 409 -1.19 23.16 -22.55
N ALA A 410 -1.51 23.92 -21.50
CA ALA A 410 -0.93 23.70 -20.18
C ALA A 410 -1.44 22.42 -19.49
N MET A 411 -2.74 22.08 -19.59
CA MET A 411 -3.23 20.81 -19.02
C MET A 411 -2.68 19.59 -19.75
N ASN A 412 -2.57 19.62 -21.08
CA ASN A 412 -1.96 18.51 -21.82
C ASN A 412 -0.48 18.34 -21.46
N LEU A 413 0.24 19.45 -21.23
CA LEU A 413 1.61 19.39 -20.71
C LEU A 413 1.66 18.77 -19.31
N LEU A 414 0.75 19.14 -18.40
CA LEU A 414 0.66 18.56 -17.06
C LEU A 414 0.41 17.04 -17.12
N ILE A 415 -0.53 16.60 -17.97
CA ILE A 415 -0.82 15.17 -18.17
C ILE A 415 0.41 14.43 -18.71
N ALA A 416 1.11 15.00 -19.69
CA ALA A 416 2.33 14.40 -20.24
C ALA A 416 3.44 14.27 -19.18
N LEU A 417 3.66 15.33 -18.38
CA LEU A 417 4.62 15.32 -17.28
C LEU A 417 4.25 14.26 -16.23
N MET A 418 2.97 14.19 -15.85
CA MET A 418 2.46 13.22 -14.88
C MET A 418 2.63 11.77 -15.36
N THR A 419 2.31 11.48 -16.61
CA THR A 419 2.48 10.14 -17.20
C THR A 419 3.94 9.72 -17.25
N SER A 420 4.83 10.63 -17.67
CA SER A 420 6.27 10.33 -17.74
C SER A 420 6.89 10.08 -16.36
N GLU A 421 6.43 10.78 -15.34
CA GLU A 421 6.89 10.57 -13.97
C GLU A 421 6.24 9.32 -13.37
N TYR A 422 4.94 9.06 -13.60
CA TYR A 422 4.25 7.87 -13.13
C TYR A 422 5.03 6.59 -13.39
N GLU A 423 5.45 6.37 -14.64
CA GLU A 423 6.16 5.15 -15.03
C GLU A 423 7.51 5.02 -14.29
N LYS A 424 8.23 6.14 -14.15
CA LYS A 424 9.49 6.17 -13.36
C LYS A 424 9.25 5.88 -11.88
N VAL A 425 8.20 6.46 -11.30
CA VAL A 425 7.89 6.27 -9.87
C VAL A 425 7.39 4.87 -9.61
N ARG A 426 6.53 4.32 -10.47
CA ARG A 426 5.93 3.00 -10.31
C ARG A 426 6.98 1.89 -10.22
N ALA A 427 8.05 1.99 -11.01
CA ALA A 427 9.18 1.06 -10.92
C ALA A 427 9.89 1.13 -9.55
N GLN A 428 10.15 2.34 -9.04
CA GLN A 428 10.82 2.57 -7.76
C GLN A 428 9.91 2.38 -6.54
N ALA A 429 8.60 2.54 -6.71
CA ALA A 429 7.63 2.52 -5.62
C ALA A 429 7.52 1.13 -4.98
N LYS A 430 7.77 0.06 -5.75
CA LYS A 430 7.84 -1.31 -5.20
C LYS A 430 9.01 -1.52 -4.25
N GLU A 431 10.14 -0.89 -4.54
CA GLU A 431 11.33 -0.98 -3.69
C GLU A 431 11.12 -0.15 -2.42
N LEU A 432 10.54 1.04 -2.56
CA LEU A 432 10.21 1.91 -1.44
C LEU A 432 9.14 1.29 -0.54
N SER A 433 8.12 0.63 -1.10
CA SER A 433 7.09 -0.03 -0.28
C SER A 433 7.64 -1.18 0.56
N LEU A 434 8.59 -1.96 0.03
CA LEU A 434 9.28 -2.99 0.79
C LEU A 434 10.13 -2.40 1.92
N LEU A 435 10.76 -1.26 1.66
CA LEU A 435 11.58 -0.55 2.66
C LEU A 435 10.72 -0.01 3.80
N GLU A 436 9.55 0.52 3.47
CA GLU A 436 8.59 1.06 4.42
C GLU A 436 7.93 -0.04 5.23
N LEU A 437 7.63 -1.18 4.60
CA LEU A 437 7.22 -2.39 5.30
C LEU A 437 8.31 -2.88 6.26
N ALA A 438 9.57 -2.93 5.84
CA ALA A 438 10.69 -3.32 6.70
C ALA A 438 10.87 -2.36 7.89
N GLY A 439 10.73 -1.05 7.65
CA GLY A 439 10.76 -0.03 8.69
C GLY A 439 9.59 -0.14 9.69
N ALA A 440 8.36 -0.39 9.19
CA ALA A 440 7.20 -0.64 10.05
C ALA A 440 7.39 -1.91 10.89
N LEU A 441 7.92 -2.97 10.30
CA LEU A 441 8.15 -4.24 10.97
C LEU A 441 9.21 -4.15 12.06
N HIS A 442 10.26 -3.36 11.82
CA HIS A 442 11.24 -3.02 12.85
C HIS A 442 10.62 -2.24 14.01
N ARG A 443 9.74 -1.26 13.75
CA ARG A 443 8.98 -0.58 14.81
C ARG A 443 8.13 -1.56 15.61
N TYR A 444 7.43 -2.48 14.94
CA TYR A 444 6.63 -3.50 15.62
C TYR A 444 7.49 -4.44 16.49
N GLU A 445 8.68 -4.80 16.01
CA GLU A 445 9.65 -5.59 16.77
C GLU A 445 10.14 -4.87 18.03
N GLN A 446 10.44 -3.56 17.92
CA GLN A 446 10.78 -2.72 19.07
C GLN A 446 9.62 -2.67 20.10
N TRP A 447 8.37 -2.59 19.64
CA TRP A 447 7.21 -2.51 20.53
C TRP A 447 6.89 -3.83 21.25
N ILE A 448 7.06 -4.96 20.57
CA ILE A 448 6.81 -6.30 21.13
C ILE A 448 7.94 -6.70 22.09
N GLY A 449 9.16 -6.22 21.80
CA GLY A 449 10.38 -6.54 22.54
C GLY A 449 11.08 -7.78 22.00
N TYR A 450 12.41 -7.69 21.90
CA TYR A 450 13.25 -8.71 21.27
C TYR A 450 13.09 -10.12 21.88
N SER A 451 12.93 -10.22 23.20
CA SER A 451 12.79 -11.51 23.90
C SER A 451 11.49 -12.24 23.55
N VAL A 452 10.41 -11.49 23.32
CA VAL A 452 9.10 -12.05 22.94
C VAL A 452 9.13 -12.47 21.48
N VAL A 453 9.68 -11.63 20.60
CA VAL A 453 9.87 -11.96 19.18
C VAL A 453 10.69 -13.24 19.02
N ARG A 454 11.78 -13.40 19.76
CA ARG A 454 12.58 -14.63 19.76
C ARG A 454 11.78 -15.87 20.19
N LYS A 455 10.89 -15.72 21.18
CA LYS A 455 9.97 -16.80 21.57
C LYS A 455 8.97 -17.12 20.46
N LEU A 456 8.45 -16.14 19.73
CA LEU A 456 7.54 -16.37 18.60
C LEU A 456 8.19 -17.24 17.51
N TYR A 457 9.47 -17.02 17.21
CA TYR A 457 10.18 -17.86 16.24
C TYR A 457 10.32 -19.32 16.68
N THR A 458 10.41 -19.58 17.99
CA THR A 458 10.48 -20.94 18.54
C THR A 458 9.12 -21.64 18.64
N THR A 459 8.01 -20.95 18.37
CA THR A 459 6.68 -21.57 18.37
C THR A 459 6.54 -22.56 17.19
N PRO A 460 5.67 -23.58 17.30
CA PRO A 460 5.46 -24.54 16.21
C PRO A 460 5.05 -23.85 14.90
N LYS A 461 4.20 -22.82 14.98
CA LYS A 461 3.82 -22.00 13.82
C LYS A 461 5.00 -21.25 13.22
N GLY A 462 5.90 -20.73 14.05
CA GLY A 462 7.14 -20.09 13.58
C GLY A 462 8.06 -21.06 12.86
N GLN A 463 8.22 -22.27 13.41
CA GLN A 463 9.03 -23.32 12.79
C GLN A 463 8.41 -23.84 11.49
N GLU A 464 7.10 -24.01 11.43
CA GLU A 464 6.36 -24.37 10.21
C GLU A 464 6.57 -23.34 9.11
N LEU A 465 6.38 -22.05 9.40
CA LEU A 465 6.62 -20.97 8.43
C LEU A 465 8.09 -20.89 7.98
N ILE A 466 9.04 -21.14 8.87
CA ILE A 466 10.46 -21.22 8.51
C ILE A 466 10.68 -22.40 7.57
N ASN A 467 10.16 -23.58 7.92
CA ASN A 467 10.28 -24.78 7.10
C ASN A 467 9.64 -24.61 5.72
N ASP A 468 8.48 -23.94 5.64
CA ASP A 468 7.82 -23.58 4.38
C ASP A 468 8.67 -22.61 3.56
N CYS A 469 9.31 -21.62 4.19
CA CYS A 469 10.26 -20.74 3.51
C CYS A 469 11.49 -21.49 2.99
N VAL A 470 11.91 -22.57 3.68
CA VAL A 470 13.02 -23.45 3.27
C VAL A 470 12.58 -24.42 2.16
N LEU A 471 11.30 -24.79 2.08
CA LEU A 471 10.76 -25.81 1.17
C LEU A 471 10.08 -25.25 -0.09
N HIS A 472 9.54 -24.02 -0.06
CA HIS A 472 8.69 -23.48 -1.13
C HIS A 472 9.20 -22.15 -1.72
N VAL A 473 9.70 -22.22 -2.96
CA VAL A 473 9.31 -21.26 -4.01
C VAL A 473 8.84 -22.08 -5.20
N SER A 474 7.59 -22.55 -5.13
CA SER A 474 6.92 -23.21 -6.25
C SER A 474 5.98 -22.21 -6.93
N GLY A 475 6.38 -21.73 -8.11
CA GLY A 475 5.54 -21.42 -9.30
C GLY A 475 4.38 -20.42 -9.26
N SER A 476 3.67 -20.18 -8.16
CA SER A 476 2.37 -19.48 -8.23
C SER A 476 2.46 -17.95 -8.13
N ALA A 477 3.53 -17.39 -7.54
CA ALA A 477 3.70 -15.93 -7.42
C ALA A 477 4.34 -15.26 -8.66
N GLN A 478 4.86 -16.04 -9.61
CA GLN A 478 5.54 -15.53 -10.83
C GLN A 478 4.68 -15.62 -12.09
N GLN A 479 3.56 -16.37 -12.08
CA GLN A 479 2.68 -16.50 -13.25
C GLN A 479 2.03 -15.17 -13.68
N ARG A 480 2.10 -14.12 -12.83
CA ARG A 480 1.69 -12.75 -13.18
C ARG A 480 2.80 -11.89 -13.81
N ARG A 481 4.05 -12.39 -13.90
CA ARG A 481 5.21 -11.70 -14.50
C ARG A 481 5.56 -12.20 -15.90
N ASN A 482 5.06 -13.37 -16.31
CA ASN A 482 5.41 -13.98 -17.60
C ASN A 482 4.56 -13.51 -18.79
N PHE A 483 3.68 -12.51 -18.63
CA PHE A 483 2.93 -11.94 -19.76
C PHE A 483 3.64 -10.76 -20.46
N ASN A 484 4.68 -10.14 -19.88
CA ASN A 484 5.30 -8.93 -20.45
C ASN A 484 6.80 -9.06 -20.81
N ARG A 485 7.34 -10.28 -20.94
CA ARG A 485 8.77 -10.46 -21.28
C ARG A 485 9.03 -11.48 -22.39
N ARG A 486 8.29 -11.37 -23.50
CA ARG A 486 8.73 -11.88 -24.80
C ARG A 486 8.46 -10.84 -25.88
N GLY A 487 9.52 -10.18 -26.30
CA GLY A 487 9.50 -9.21 -27.37
C GLY A 487 10.86 -8.57 -27.47
N LEU A 488 11.88 -9.36 -27.80
CA LEU A 488 13.19 -8.98 -28.36
C LEU A 488 14.16 -10.16 -28.21
N THR A 489 14.14 -11.08 -29.17
CA THR A 489 15.32 -11.66 -29.84
C THR A 489 14.84 -12.61 -30.94
N SER A 490 15.49 -12.51 -32.08
CA SER A 490 15.16 -13.08 -33.38
C SER A 490 15.61 -14.54 -33.60
N SER A 491 14.86 -15.19 -34.51
CA SER A 491 15.30 -16.05 -35.63
C SER A 491 15.78 -17.51 -35.45
N MET A 492 15.18 -18.34 -36.33
CA MET A 492 15.61 -19.59 -36.99
C MET A 492 15.09 -20.97 -36.51
N SER A 493 14.06 -21.41 -37.25
CA SER A 493 13.96 -22.64 -38.08
C SER A 493 13.56 -24.02 -37.49
N THR A 494 12.79 -24.73 -38.36
CA THR A 494 12.53 -26.18 -38.56
C THR A 494 11.33 -26.88 -37.87
N SER A 495 10.21 -26.92 -38.61
CA SER A 495 9.46 -28.08 -39.18
C SER A 495 9.01 -29.30 -38.36
N PHE A 496 7.69 -29.60 -38.47
CA PHE A 496 6.99 -30.91 -38.69
C PHE A 496 7.23 -32.06 -37.68
N SER A 497 6.27 -32.88 -37.19
CA SER A 497 4.99 -33.39 -37.73
C SER A 497 4.15 -34.07 -36.63
N ASP A 498 2.86 -34.24 -36.92
CA ASP A 498 1.81 -35.01 -36.23
C ASP A 498 2.16 -36.44 -35.75
N SER A 499 1.48 -36.88 -34.68
CA SER A 499 0.63 -38.09 -34.72
C SER A 499 -0.25 -38.21 -33.47
N MET A 500 -1.56 -38.19 -33.69
CA MET A 500 -2.59 -38.57 -32.71
C MET A 500 -2.72 -40.10 -32.65
N ALA A 501 -2.97 -40.62 -31.44
CA ALA A 501 -3.62 -41.90 -31.24
C ALA A 501 -4.67 -41.76 -30.11
N VAL A 502 -5.92 -42.04 -30.45
CA VAL A 502 -7.06 -42.19 -29.53
C VAL A 502 -7.35 -43.69 -29.40
N PRO A 503 -7.81 -44.15 -28.22
CA PRO A 503 -8.94 -45.07 -28.25
C PRO A 503 -10.06 -44.71 -27.27
N THR A 504 -11.26 -45.07 -27.72
CA THR A 504 -12.62 -44.89 -27.20
C THR A 504 -13.02 -45.88 -26.10
N GLY A 505 -13.90 -45.46 -25.18
CA GLY A 505 -14.67 -46.35 -24.29
C GLY A 505 -15.85 -45.67 -23.55
N ARG A 506 -17.06 -46.22 -23.77
CA ARG A 506 -18.45 -45.92 -23.28
C ARG A 506 -18.61 -45.49 -21.79
N PHE A 507 -19.30 -44.38 -21.49
CA PHE A 507 -20.76 -44.13 -21.24
C PHE A 507 -21.25 -44.44 -19.81
N ASP A 508 -21.64 -43.40 -19.06
CA ASP A 508 -22.81 -43.42 -18.17
C ASP A 508 -23.42 -42.02 -18.00
N VAL A 509 -24.75 -41.97 -18.01
CA VAL A 509 -25.60 -40.78 -18.22
C VAL A 509 -26.14 -40.27 -16.88
N LEU A 510 -25.52 -39.22 -16.33
CA LEU A 510 -26.11 -38.35 -15.30
C LEU A 510 -25.43 -36.95 -15.26
N GLY A 511 -25.12 -36.38 -16.42
CA GLY A 511 -24.26 -35.18 -16.56
C GLY A 511 -24.80 -34.06 -17.45
N THR A 512 -26.09 -34.07 -17.79
CA THR A 512 -26.62 -33.34 -18.95
C THR A 512 -26.78 -31.82 -18.78
N GLN A 513 -26.56 -31.25 -17.59
CA GLN A 513 -26.48 -29.78 -17.40
C GLN A 513 -25.05 -29.25 -17.24
N ARG A 514 -24.12 -30.06 -16.76
CA ARG A 514 -22.70 -29.68 -16.62
C ARG A 514 -21.96 -29.79 -17.95
N SER A 515 -22.39 -30.71 -18.83
CA SER A 515 -21.76 -30.92 -20.14
C SER A 515 -21.98 -29.80 -21.15
N LYS A 516 -22.99 -28.93 -20.98
CA LYS A 516 -23.18 -27.76 -21.87
C LYS A 516 -22.14 -26.66 -21.62
N ILE A 517 -21.72 -26.48 -20.37
CA ILE A 517 -20.68 -25.53 -19.98
C ILE A 517 -19.31 -26.10 -20.36
N ASP A 518 -19.08 -27.39 -20.12
CA ASP A 518 -17.83 -28.05 -20.47
C ASP A 518 -17.65 -28.21 -21.98
N ALA A 519 -18.73 -28.44 -22.75
CA ALA A 519 -18.68 -28.45 -24.22
C ALA A 519 -18.42 -27.06 -24.82
N MET A 520 -18.91 -25.99 -24.16
CA MET A 520 -18.61 -24.62 -24.56
C MET A 520 -17.15 -24.27 -24.24
N HIS A 521 -16.65 -24.73 -23.09
CA HIS A 521 -15.26 -24.56 -22.66
C HIS A 521 -14.28 -25.35 -23.57
N PHE A 522 -14.65 -26.57 -23.99
CA PHE A 522 -13.86 -27.37 -24.93
C PHE A 522 -13.93 -26.85 -26.37
N SER A 523 -15.06 -26.26 -26.80
CA SER A 523 -15.15 -25.61 -28.11
C SER A 523 -14.35 -24.31 -28.19
N LEU A 524 -14.17 -23.61 -27.06
CA LEU A 524 -13.29 -22.44 -26.94
C LEU A 524 -11.80 -22.83 -26.91
N LEU A 525 -11.47 -23.96 -26.28
CA LEU A 525 -10.10 -24.47 -26.22
C LEU A 525 -9.63 -25.14 -27.52
N SER A 526 -10.53 -25.74 -28.31
CA SER A 526 -10.14 -26.32 -29.62
C SER A 526 -9.96 -25.27 -30.71
N LYS A 527 -10.56 -24.08 -30.58
CA LYS A 527 -10.39 -22.95 -31.51
C LYS A 527 -9.19 -22.03 -31.20
N THR A 528 -8.56 -22.17 -30.03
CA THR A 528 -7.44 -21.30 -29.59
C THR A 528 -6.05 -21.78 -30.06
N ASN A 529 -5.97 -22.89 -30.80
CA ASN A 529 -4.72 -23.39 -31.40
C ASN A 529 -4.48 -22.95 -32.85
N ALA A 530 -5.39 -22.16 -33.44
CA ALA A 530 -5.11 -21.42 -34.68
C ALA A 530 -4.80 -19.96 -34.30
N SER A 531 -3.81 -19.36 -34.97
CA SER A 531 -3.37 -17.97 -34.73
C SER A 531 -4.54 -16.99 -34.84
N VAL A 532 -5.09 -16.60 -33.69
CA VAL A 532 -6.14 -15.59 -33.58
C VAL A 532 -5.49 -14.26 -33.23
N ASP A 533 -5.70 -13.28 -34.11
CA ASP A 533 -5.21 -11.91 -33.97
C ASP A 533 -5.72 -11.27 -32.66
N GLY A 534 -4.87 -10.48 -32.01
CA GLY A 534 -5.16 -9.84 -30.71
C GLY A 534 -6.39 -8.94 -30.69
N ALA A 535 -6.94 -8.57 -31.85
CA ALA A 535 -8.20 -7.85 -31.97
C ALA A 535 -9.43 -8.72 -31.60
N GLU A 536 -9.41 -10.02 -31.87
CA GLU A 536 -10.54 -10.92 -31.54
C GLU A 536 -10.55 -11.30 -30.05
N MET A 537 -9.39 -11.39 -29.41
CA MET A 537 -9.32 -11.62 -27.95
C MET A 537 -9.83 -10.41 -27.16
N ALA A 538 -9.61 -9.18 -27.66
CA ALA A 538 -10.14 -7.98 -27.04
C ALA A 538 -11.68 -7.93 -27.14
N THR A 539 -12.26 -8.26 -28.30
CA THR A 539 -13.71 -8.29 -28.48
C THR A 539 -14.38 -9.41 -27.68
N ILE A 540 -13.75 -10.58 -27.55
CA ILE A 540 -14.27 -11.66 -26.68
C ILE A 540 -14.22 -11.26 -25.20
N THR A 541 -13.15 -10.60 -24.76
CA THR A 541 -13.04 -10.13 -23.37
C THR A 541 -14.09 -9.06 -23.08
N GLU A 542 -14.30 -8.13 -24.01
CA GLU A 542 -15.33 -7.10 -23.91
C GLU A 542 -16.74 -7.71 -23.87
N ALA A 543 -17.04 -8.70 -24.72
CA ALA A 543 -18.31 -9.42 -24.72
C ALA A 543 -18.58 -10.17 -23.41
N ILE A 544 -17.56 -10.81 -22.82
CA ILE A 544 -17.71 -11.50 -21.53
C ILE A 544 -17.94 -10.49 -20.40
N THR A 545 -17.19 -9.39 -20.37
CA THR A 545 -17.36 -8.36 -19.33
C THR A 545 -18.72 -7.68 -19.40
N THR A 546 -19.23 -7.41 -20.61
CA THR A 546 -20.58 -6.85 -20.80
C THR A 546 -21.67 -7.85 -20.41
N GLN A 547 -21.50 -9.15 -20.72
CA GLN A 547 -22.48 -10.17 -20.32
C GLN A 547 -22.51 -10.40 -18.80
N VAL A 548 -21.35 -10.37 -18.14
CA VAL A 548 -21.26 -10.48 -16.67
C VAL A 548 -21.84 -9.24 -16.00
N MET A 549 -21.52 -8.03 -16.48
CA MET A 549 -22.10 -6.79 -15.97
C MET A 549 -23.63 -6.78 -16.13
N LYS A 550 -24.13 -7.24 -17.28
CA LYS A 550 -25.57 -7.34 -17.54
C LYS A 550 -26.25 -8.31 -16.58
N HIS A 551 -25.68 -9.50 -16.36
CA HIS A 551 -26.24 -10.48 -15.42
C HIS A 551 -26.22 -9.96 -13.98
N VAL A 552 -25.14 -9.30 -13.54
CA VAL A 552 -25.07 -8.70 -12.21
C VAL A 552 -26.09 -7.59 -12.07
N HIS A 553 -26.29 -6.77 -13.11
CA HIS A 553 -27.30 -5.71 -13.10
C HIS A 553 -28.73 -6.26 -13.01
N GLU A 554 -29.05 -7.29 -13.79
CA GLU A 554 -30.37 -7.97 -13.76
C GLU A 554 -30.65 -8.61 -12.39
N GLU A 555 -29.65 -9.23 -11.75
CA GLU A 555 -29.82 -9.78 -10.39
C GLU A 555 -30.00 -8.69 -9.33
N VAL A 556 -29.27 -7.56 -9.46
CA VAL A 556 -29.41 -6.42 -8.55
C VAL A 556 -30.76 -5.74 -8.71
N GLU A 557 -31.28 -5.59 -9.94
CA GLU A 557 -32.61 -5.05 -10.19
C GLU A 557 -33.71 -5.99 -9.67
N ALA A 558 -33.59 -7.30 -9.86
CA ALA A 558 -34.52 -8.27 -9.30
C ALA A 558 -34.55 -8.21 -7.77
N LEU A 559 -33.37 -8.10 -7.13
CA LEU A 559 -33.25 -7.89 -5.69
C LEU A 559 -33.88 -6.57 -5.23
N ARG A 560 -33.63 -5.48 -5.97
CA ARG A 560 -34.20 -4.18 -5.66
C ARG A 560 -35.72 -4.22 -5.73
N MET A 561 -36.29 -4.82 -6.78
CA MET A 561 -37.73 -4.99 -6.94
C MET A 561 -38.33 -5.79 -5.80
N GLN A 562 -37.71 -6.93 -5.44
CA GLN A 562 -38.16 -7.78 -4.32
C GLN A 562 -38.11 -7.04 -2.98
N VAL A 563 -37.05 -6.28 -2.71
CA VAL A 563 -36.94 -5.50 -1.47
C VAL A 563 -37.97 -4.37 -1.45
N THR A 564 -38.21 -3.69 -2.57
CA THR A 564 -39.20 -2.61 -2.64
C THR A 564 -40.63 -3.11 -2.46
N THR A 565 -40.98 -4.30 -2.98
CA THR A 565 -42.31 -4.88 -2.76
C THR A 565 -42.53 -5.25 -1.29
N GLU A 566 -41.53 -5.85 -0.64
CA GLU A 566 -41.63 -6.19 0.79
C GLU A 566 -41.66 -4.92 1.67
N LEU A 567 -40.95 -3.86 1.30
CA LEU A 567 -41.01 -2.57 2.00
C LEU A 567 -42.35 -1.87 1.83
N GLN A 568 -42.99 -2.02 0.66
CA GLN A 568 -44.34 -1.50 0.40
C GLN A 568 -45.37 -2.24 1.27
N ASP A 569 -45.28 -3.57 1.36
CA ASP A 569 -46.10 -4.40 2.25
C ASP A 569 -45.94 -4.00 3.73
N VAL A 570 -44.69 -3.77 4.17
CA VAL A 570 -44.40 -3.31 5.54
C VAL A 570 -44.99 -1.91 5.78
N ARG A 571 -44.94 -1.03 4.78
CA ARG A 571 -45.54 0.31 4.87
C ARG A 571 -47.06 0.26 4.99
N GLU A 572 -47.75 -0.56 4.20
CA GLU A 572 -49.21 -0.75 4.30
C GLU A 572 -49.61 -1.37 5.65
N LEU A 573 -48.81 -2.31 6.16
CA LEU A 573 -48.99 -2.87 7.50
C LEU A 573 -48.75 -1.84 8.62
N LEU A 574 -47.83 -0.89 8.41
CA LEU A 574 -47.56 0.18 9.37
C LEU A 574 -48.67 1.24 9.37
N GLU A 575 -49.19 1.59 8.20
CA GLU A 575 -50.33 2.51 8.06
C GLU A 575 -51.63 1.90 8.63
N THR A 576 -51.82 0.57 8.53
CA THR A 576 -52.94 -0.12 9.18
C THR A 576 -52.74 -0.31 10.69
N ALA A 577 -51.50 -0.52 11.16
CA ALA A 577 -51.19 -0.59 12.59
C ALA A 577 -51.34 0.77 13.30
N HIS A 578 -51.10 1.87 12.60
CA HIS A 578 -51.31 3.23 13.11
C HIS A 578 -52.78 3.51 13.45
N ASN A 579 -53.72 2.79 12.82
CA ASN A 579 -55.17 2.93 13.05
C ASN A 579 -55.76 1.99 14.12
N GLY A 580 -54.92 1.36 14.97
CA GLY A 580 -55.35 0.98 16.32
C GLY A 580 -55.71 -0.48 16.59
N SER A 581 -54.77 -1.42 16.41
CA SER A 581 -54.81 -2.68 17.15
C SER A 581 -53.42 -3.19 17.54
N ALA A 582 -53.28 -3.65 18.80
CA ALA A 582 -52.03 -4.22 19.32
C ALA A 582 -51.61 -5.53 18.61
N GLN A 583 -52.54 -6.15 17.88
CA GLN A 583 -52.28 -7.34 17.06
C GLN A 583 -51.52 -6.98 15.77
N ALA A 584 -51.88 -5.86 15.11
CA ALA A 584 -51.21 -5.40 13.91
C ALA A 584 -49.74 -5.02 14.17
N GLN A 585 -49.41 -4.46 15.34
CA GLN A 585 -48.03 -4.17 15.72
C GLN A 585 -47.17 -5.43 15.90
N LYS A 586 -47.75 -6.54 16.37
CA LYS A 586 -47.05 -7.83 16.46
C LYS A 586 -46.80 -8.44 15.09
N ASP A 587 -47.76 -8.34 14.17
CA ASP A 587 -47.62 -8.84 12.80
C ASP A 587 -46.58 -8.03 12.00
N VAL A 588 -46.50 -6.71 12.23
CA VAL A 588 -45.41 -5.87 11.69
C VAL A 588 -44.05 -6.32 12.20
N ALA A 589 -43.91 -6.57 13.50
CA ALA A 589 -42.65 -7.01 14.10
C ALA A 589 -42.21 -8.39 13.58
N SER A 590 -43.14 -9.33 13.37
CA SER A 590 -42.81 -10.64 12.80
C SER A 590 -42.40 -10.56 11.34
N LYS A 591 -43.12 -9.79 10.51
CA LYS A 591 -42.75 -9.57 9.10
C LYS A 591 -41.38 -8.90 8.96
N LEU A 592 -41.08 -7.90 9.80
CA LEU A 592 -39.77 -7.24 9.80
C LEU A 592 -38.65 -8.22 10.15
N SER A 593 -38.88 -9.12 11.13
CA SER A 593 -37.95 -10.20 11.48
C SER A 593 -37.72 -11.16 10.31
N ASP A 594 -38.76 -11.50 9.55
CA ASP A 594 -38.63 -12.42 8.41
C ASP A 594 -37.87 -11.80 7.24
N VAL A 595 -38.08 -10.51 6.96
CA VAL A 595 -37.27 -9.75 5.99
C VAL A 595 -35.80 -9.72 6.41
N LEU A 596 -35.52 -9.51 7.71
CA LEU A 596 -34.17 -9.50 8.26
C LEU A 596 -33.49 -10.88 8.12
N LYS A 597 -34.22 -11.97 8.38
CA LYS A 597 -33.72 -13.34 8.17
C LYS A 597 -33.45 -13.64 6.70
N LEU A 598 -34.26 -13.12 5.78
CA LEU A 598 -34.09 -13.32 4.34
C LEU A 598 -32.83 -12.60 3.82
N LEU A 599 -32.53 -11.42 4.36
CA LEU A 599 -31.29 -10.69 4.09
C LEU A 599 -30.06 -11.42 4.64
N VAL A 600 -30.14 -11.96 5.87
CA VAL A 600 -29.05 -12.70 6.51
C VAL A 600 -28.77 -14.05 5.82
N ALA A 601 -29.81 -14.82 5.49
CA ALA A 601 -29.67 -16.13 4.86
C ALA A 601 -29.08 -16.07 3.44
N LYS A 602 -29.21 -14.93 2.75
CA LYS A 602 -28.64 -14.72 1.41
C LYS A 602 -27.17 -14.29 1.46
N ASP A 603 -26.74 -13.66 2.55
CA ASP A 603 -25.33 -13.34 2.82
C ASP A 603 -24.52 -14.62 3.08
N GLU A 604 -25.11 -15.62 3.76
CA GLU A 604 -24.49 -16.95 3.97
C GLU A 604 -24.36 -17.81 2.70
N LYS A 605 -25.21 -17.59 1.68
CA LYS A 605 -25.15 -18.31 0.40
C LYS A 605 -24.18 -17.70 -0.62
N SER A 606 -23.56 -16.56 -0.32
CA SER A 606 -22.50 -15.99 -1.15
C SER A 606 -21.25 -16.86 -1.05
N PRO A 607 -20.73 -17.45 -2.14
CA PRO A 607 -19.67 -18.48 -2.11
C PRO A 607 -18.27 -17.96 -1.71
N ARG A 608 -18.16 -16.83 -1.02
CA ARG A 608 -16.90 -16.21 -0.60
C ARG A 608 -16.41 -16.60 0.80
N SER A 609 -17.15 -17.39 1.58
CA SER A 609 -16.77 -17.74 2.96
C SER A 609 -16.11 -19.12 3.12
N ARG A 610 -15.80 -19.84 2.03
CA ARG A 610 -14.91 -21.01 2.07
C ARG A 610 -13.82 -20.90 1.00
N GLN A 611 -12.84 -20.06 1.27
CA GLN A 611 -11.45 -20.25 0.82
C GLN A 611 -10.51 -19.43 1.69
#